data_AF-A0AAU0K8D3-F1
#
_entry.id   AF-A0AAU0K8D3-F1
#
_cell.length_a   1.000
_cell.length_b   1.000
_cell.length_c   1.000
_cell.angle_alpha   90.00
_cell.angle_beta   90.00
_cell.angle_gamma   90.00
#
_symmetry.space_group_name_H-M   'P 1'
#
loop_
_entity.id
_entity.type
_entity.pdbx_description
1 polymer ?
#
loop_
_entity_poly.entity_id
_entity_poly.type
_entity_poly.pdbx_seq_one_letter_code
_entity_poly.pdbx_strand_id
1 'polypeptide(L)'
;MFQDEAGFGRINTPKYCWCRKGIRPNVPCLHIREYRYAYGAVEPLTGESLFLIMPNCDSDCMNVFLRELSHRFPEDHILLCCDGAAWHKSKALQVPANITLFHIPPIPPR
;
A
#
# COMPACT_ATOMS: atom_id res chain seq x y z
N MET A 1 -1.16 -8.37 12.96
CA MET A 1 -1.18 -8.34 11.49
C MET A 1 -0.06 -7.45 10.96
N PHE A 2 0.52 -7.77 9.81
CA PHE A 2 1.48 -6.92 9.10
C PHE A 2 0.76 -6.12 8.03
N GLN A 3 1.03 -4.81 7.95
CA GLN A 3 0.35 -3.90 7.06
C GLN A 3 1.34 -3.14 6.18
N ASP A 4 0.98 -2.96 4.91
CA ASP A 4 1.75 -2.21 3.93
C ASP A 4 0.85 -1.59 2.85
N GLU A 5 1.39 -0.63 2.11
CA GLU A 5 0.78 0.02 0.96
C GLU A 5 1.59 -0.16 -0.33
N ALA A 6 0.94 -0.64 -1.38
CA ALA A 6 1.55 -0.78 -2.71
C ALA A 6 0.94 0.21 -3.71
N GLY A 7 1.78 1.04 -4.32
CA GLY A 7 1.38 1.97 -5.39
C GLY A 7 1.44 1.32 -6.78
N PHE A 8 0.31 1.29 -7.47
CA PHE A 8 0.16 0.80 -8.84
C PHE A 8 -0.10 1.96 -9.78
N GLY A 9 0.95 2.33 -10.52
CA GLY A 9 0.86 3.32 -11.58
C GLY A 9 0.52 2.71 -12.93
N ARG A 10 0.07 3.54 -13.86
CA ARG A 10 -0.05 3.12 -15.27
C ARG A 10 1.34 2.74 -15.82
N ILE A 11 1.51 1.48 -16.19
CA ILE A 11 2.76 0.98 -16.78
C ILE A 11 2.98 1.68 -18.13
N ASN A 12 4.06 2.44 -18.23
CA ASN A 12 4.46 3.14 -19.44
C ASN A 12 5.83 2.71 -19.97
N THR A 13 6.46 1.71 -19.34
CA THR A 13 7.80 1.26 -19.71
C THR A 13 7.78 0.65 -21.12
N PRO A 14 8.58 1.17 -22.07
CA PRO A 14 8.68 0.58 -23.39
C PRO A 14 9.05 -0.91 -23.30
N LYS A 15 8.39 -1.73 -24.10
CA LYS A 15 8.67 -3.17 -24.21
C LYS A 15 9.36 -3.47 -25.54
N TYR A 16 9.97 -4.64 -25.64
CA TYR A 16 10.56 -5.12 -26.89
C TYR A 16 9.51 -5.13 -28.00
N CYS A 17 9.88 -4.63 -29.18
CA CYS A 17 9.04 -4.63 -30.36
C CYS A 17 9.85 -5.05 -31.59
N TRP A 18 9.16 -5.62 -32.56
CA TRP A 18 9.77 -6.02 -33.83
C TRP A 18 9.97 -4.80 -34.73
N CYS A 19 11.14 -4.71 -35.35
CA CYS A 19 11.45 -3.68 -36.35
C CYS A 19 12.28 -4.28 -37.48
N ARG A 20 12.29 -3.61 -38.64
CA ARG A 20 13.15 -4.04 -39.76
C ARG A 20 14.62 -3.89 -39.37
N LYS A 21 15.45 -4.80 -39.85
CA LYS A 21 16.90 -4.79 -39.62
C LYS A 21 17.50 -3.44 -40.04
N GLY A 22 18.29 -2.83 -39.16
CA GLY A 22 18.91 -1.53 -39.38
C GLY A 22 18.08 -0.31 -38.97
N ILE A 23 16.86 -0.50 -38.46
CA ILE A 23 16.00 0.59 -37.99
C ILE A 23 15.93 0.57 -36.46
N ARG A 24 16.14 1.73 -35.82
CA ARG A 24 15.87 1.90 -34.39
C ARG A 24 14.39 2.26 -34.20
N PRO A 25 13.57 1.43 -33.53
CA PRO A 25 12.16 1.75 -33.32
C PRO A 25 12.02 2.93 -32.36
N ASN A 26 11.11 3.86 -32.68
CA ASN A 26 10.65 4.90 -31.78
C ASN A 26 9.32 4.45 -31.16
N VAL A 27 9.28 4.34 -29.83
CA VAL A 27 8.09 3.89 -29.08
C VAL A 27 7.63 5.03 -28.19
N PRO A 28 6.37 5.49 -28.30
CA PRO A 28 5.81 6.49 -27.39
C PRO A 28 5.84 5.97 -25.95
N CYS A 29 6.39 6.78 -25.05
CA CYS A 29 6.30 6.56 -23.60
C CYS A 29 5.46 7.68 -23.00
N LEU A 30 4.34 7.31 -22.39
CA LEU A 30 3.40 8.26 -21.81
C LEU A 30 3.69 8.44 -20.32
N HIS A 31 4.24 9.59 -19.92
CA HIS A 31 4.52 9.91 -18.51
C HIS A 31 3.26 10.44 -17.80
N ILE A 32 2.28 9.56 -17.54
CA ILE A 32 1.10 9.89 -16.73
C ILE A 32 1.37 9.52 -15.26
N ARG A 33 1.10 10.45 -14.35
CA ARG A 33 1.22 10.26 -12.89
C ARG A 33 -0.13 9.87 -12.28
N GLU A 34 -0.73 8.81 -12.80
CA GLU A 34 -1.94 8.22 -12.24
C GLU A 34 -1.58 6.97 -11.47
N TYR A 35 -1.99 6.93 -10.20
CA TYR A 35 -1.73 5.84 -9.29
C TYR A 35 -3.03 5.37 -8.63
N ARG A 36 -3.03 4.10 -8.27
CA ARG A 36 -3.96 3.48 -7.33
C ARG A 36 -3.14 2.80 -6.25
N TYR A 37 -3.63 2.81 -5.02
CA TYR A 37 -2.91 2.23 -3.90
C TYR A 37 -3.69 1.02 -3.39
N ALA A 38 -3.01 -0.10 -3.24
CA ALA A 38 -3.55 -1.25 -2.53
C ALA A 38 -3.02 -1.20 -1.09
N TYR A 39 -3.92 -1.08 -0.14
CA TYR A 39 -3.64 -1.23 1.27
C TYR A 39 -3.93 -2.67 1.65
N GLY A 40 -3.01 -3.31 2.36
CA GLY A 40 -3.17 -4.69 2.79
C GLY A 40 -2.75 -4.89 4.22
N ALA A 41 -3.52 -5.67 4.99
CA ALA A 41 -3.10 -6.22 6.27
C ALA A 41 -3.25 -7.75 6.23
N VAL A 42 -2.24 -8.47 6.72
CA VAL A 42 -2.21 -9.93 6.73
C VAL A 42 -1.79 -10.45 8.09
N GLU A 43 -2.51 -11.44 8.61
CA GLU A 43 -2.09 -12.24 9.74
C GLU A 43 -1.23 -13.42 9.25
N PRO A 44 0.02 -13.54 9.71
CA PRO A 44 0.94 -14.56 9.19
C PRO A 44 0.60 -15.99 9.62
N LEU A 45 -0.09 -16.17 10.75
CA LEU A 45 -0.36 -17.49 11.31
C LEU A 45 -1.56 -18.16 10.64
N THR A 46 -2.64 -17.40 10.43
CA THR A 46 -3.91 -17.88 9.89
C THR A 46 -4.05 -17.62 8.39
N GLY A 47 -3.32 -16.62 7.87
CA GLY A 47 -3.47 -16.11 6.51
C GLY A 47 -4.67 -15.16 6.35
N GLU A 48 -5.39 -14.84 7.42
CA GLU A 48 -6.48 -13.86 7.35
C GLU A 48 -5.96 -12.50 6.92
N SER A 49 -6.75 -11.83 6.06
CA SER A 49 -6.29 -10.60 5.44
C SER A 49 -7.42 -9.68 5.04
N LEU A 50 -7.10 -8.38 4.95
CA LEU A 50 -7.95 -7.34 4.42
C LEU A 50 -7.17 -6.55 3.37
N PHE A 51 -7.78 -6.34 2.21
CA PHE A 51 -7.22 -5.51 1.15
C PHE A 51 -8.23 -4.46 0.69
N LEU A 52 -7.78 -3.21 0.54
CA LEU A 52 -8.58 -2.12 -0.02
C LEU A 52 -7.81 -1.43 -1.16
N ILE A 53 -8.50 -1.17 -2.27
CA ILE A 53 -7.96 -0.34 -3.36
C ILE A 53 -8.45 1.09 -3.13
N MET A 54 -7.52 2.00 -2.91
CA MET A 54 -7.79 3.39 -2.56
C MET A 54 -7.14 4.36 -3.56
N PRO A 55 -7.70 5.57 -3.71
CA PRO A 55 -7.22 6.52 -4.70
C PRO A 55 -5.87 7.15 -4.33
N ASN A 56 -5.56 7.24 -3.04
CA ASN A 56 -4.42 7.98 -2.50
C ASN A 56 -3.69 7.17 -1.42
N CYS A 57 -2.46 7.58 -1.12
CA CYS A 57 -1.69 7.10 0.03
C CYS A 57 -1.54 8.23 1.06
N ASP A 58 -2.53 8.37 1.93
CA ASP A 58 -2.63 9.46 2.92
C ASP A 58 -3.33 9.03 4.21
N SER A 59 -3.40 9.94 5.18
CA SER A 59 -4.03 9.68 6.48
C SER A 59 -5.54 9.46 6.40
N ASP A 60 -6.23 10.05 5.43
CA ASP A 60 -7.67 9.90 5.28
C ASP A 60 -8.02 8.49 4.79
N CYS A 61 -7.29 8.02 3.78
CA CYS A 61 -7.38 6.64 3.30
C CYS A 61 -6.99 5.64 4.40
N MET A 62 -5.96 5.96 5.19
CA MET A 62 -5.57 5.10 6.31
C MET A 62 -6.68 5.02 7.39
N ASN A 63 -7.36 6.11 7.71
CA ASN A 63 -8.50 6.09 8.62
C ASN A 63 -9.65 5.21 8.11
N VAL A 64 -9.91 5.23 6.80
CA VAL A 64 -10.88 4.31 6.18
C VAL A 64 -10.42 2.87 6.36
N PHE A 65 -9.15 2.57 6.08
CA PHE A 65 -8.58 1.23 6.23
C PHE A 65 -8.68 0.70 7.67
N LEU A 66 -8.28 1.48 8.66
CA LEU A 66 -8.33 1.07 10.07
C LEU A 66 -9.76 0.76 10.54
N ARG A 67 -10.73 1.57 10.11
CA ARG A 67 -12.15 1.34 10.40
C ARG A 67 -12.65 0.03 9.78
N GLU A 68 -12.38 -0.20 8.50
CA GLU A 68 -12.78 -1.46 7.84
C GLU A 68 -12.08 -2.67 8.46
N LEU A 69 -10.83 -2.53 8.89
CA LEU A 69 -10.09 -3.58 9.58
C LEU A 69 -10.71 -3.91 10.94
N SER A 70 -11.05 -2.88 11.72
CA SER A 70 -11.75 -3.04 13.00
C SER A 70 -13.12 -3.68 12.82
N HIS A 71 -13.87 -3.29 11.79
CA HIS A 71 -15.18 -3.88 11.47
C HIS A 71 -15.09 -5.34 11.00
N ARG A 72 -14.00 -5.70 10.30
CA ARG A 72 -13.81 -7.07 9.79
C ARG A 72 -13.48 -8.06 10.90
N PHE A 73 -12.79 -7.60 11.94
CA PHE A 73 -12.33 -8.39 13.10
C PHE A 73 -12.73 -7.70 14.41
N PRO A 74 -14.05 -7.60 14.71
CA PRO A 74 -14.53 -6.83 15.84
C PRO A 74 -14.21 -7.47 17.21
N GLU A 75 -14.06 -8.79 17.25
CA GLU A 75 -13.80 -9.56 18.47
C GLU A 75 -12.30 -9.70 18.79
N ASP A 76 -11.43 -9.34 17.84
CA ASP A 76 -9.99 -9.51 17.97
C ASP A 76 -9.30 -8.20 18.37
N HIS A 77 -8.26 -8.32 19.19
CA HIS A 77 -7.33 -7.23 19.42
C HIS A 77 -6.16 -7.32 18.44
N ILE A 78 -6.10 -6.39 17.49
CA ILE A 78 -5.13 -6.40 16.40
C ILE A 78 -3.89 -5.58 16.79
N LEU A 79 -2.76 -6.25 16.98
CA LEU A 79 -1.45 -5.61 16.91
C LEU A 79 -1.09 -5.38 15.43
N LEU A 80 -1.20 -4.16 14.95
CA LEU A 80 -0.95 -3.80 13.55
C LEU A 80 0.48 -3.30 13.38
N CYS A 81 1.32 -4.11 12.75
CA CYS A 81 2.71 -3.78 12.45
C CYS A 81 2.78 -2.96 11.17
N CYS A 82 3.20 -1.70 11.27
CA CYS A 82 3.35 -0.75 10.17
C CYS A 82 4.80 -0.27 10.07
N ASP A 83 5.18 0.27 8.92
CA ASP A 83 6.47 0.91 8.74
C ASP A 83 6.50 2.31 9.38
N GLY A 84 7.58 3.05 9.09
CA GLY A 84 7.82 4.38 9.63
C GLY A 84 7.16 5.53 8.88
N ALA A 85 6.32 5.30 7.86
CA ALA A 85 5.82 6.34 6.97
C ALA A 85 5.00 7.42 7.71
N ALA A 86 4.96 8.62 7.14
CA ALA A 86 4.39 9.80 7.79
C ALA A 86 2.89 9.64 8.10
N TRP A 87 2.14 8.96 7.22
CA TRP A 87 0.70 8.72 7.43
C TRP A 87 0.43 7.74 8.57
N HIS A 88 1.32 6.78 8.85
CA HIS A 88 1.22 5.87 10.00
C HIS A 88 1.43 6.55 11.35
N LYS A 89 2.11 7.70 11.36
CA LYS A 89 2.43 8.48 12.57
C LYS A 89 1.63 9.77 12.68
N SER A 90 0.66 9.95 11.80
CA SER A 90 -0.12 11.19 11.72
C SER A 90 -1.00 11.34 12.95
N LYS A 91 -1.02 12.54 13.53
CA LYS A 91 -1.93 12.89 14.64
C LYS A 91 -3.40 12.89 14.23
N ALA A 92 -3.68 12.88 12.93
CA ALA A 92 -5.03 12.79 12.39
C ALA A 92 -5.57 11.35 12.32
N LEU A 93 -4.76 10.35 12.71
CA LEU A 93 -5.22 8.96 12.74
C LEU A 93 -6.26 8.72 13.82
N GLN A 94 -7.38 8.14 13.43
CA GLN A 94 -8.46 7.68 14.29
C GLN A 94 -8.31 6.18 14.47
N VAL A 95 -7.45 5.78 15.40
CA VAL A 95 -7.18 4.36 15.67
C VAL A 95 -8.34 3.76 16.47
N PRO A 96 -9.04 2.74 15.97
CA PRO A 96 -10.09 2.05 16.70
C PRO A 96 -9.56 1.38 17.98
N ALA A 97 -10.42 1.24 19.00
CA ALA A 97 -10.03 0.74 20.32
C ALA A 97 -9.46 -0.69 20.31
N ASN A 98 -9.84 -1.51 19.33
CA ASN A 98 -9.34 -2.88 19.18
C ASN A 98 -8.03 -2.97 18.37
N ILE A 99 -7.42 -1.84 17.98
CA ILE A 99 -6.19 -1.82 17.19
C ILE A 99 -5.08 -1.11 17.97
N THR A 100 -3.93 -1.75 18.08
CA THR A 100 -2.69 -1.14 18.59
C THR A 100 -1.69 -1.04 17.45
N LEU A 101 -1.23 0.17 17.15
CA LEU A 101 -0.19 0.40 16.13
C LEU A 101 1.20 0.07 16.70
N PHE A 102 1.94 -0.75 15.99
CA PHE A 102 3.34 -1.07 16.27
C PHE A 102 4.21 -0.67 15.09
N HIS A 103 5.15 0.26 15.31
CA HIS A 103 6.06 0.72 14.26
C HIS A 103 7.33 -0.10 14.25
N ILE A 104 7.61 -0.72 13.11
CA ILE A 104 8.85 -1.46 12.87
C ILE A 104 10.00 -0.44 12.77
N PRO A 105 11.19 -0.72 13.34
CA PRO A 105 12.35 0.14 13.17
C PRO A 105 12.70 0.33 11.69
N PRO A 106 13.17 1.51 11.28
CA PRO A 106 13.59 1.74 9.91
C PRO A 106 14.70 0.74 9.52
N ILE A 107 14.58 0.19 8.30
CA ILE A 107 15.59 -0.73 7.77
C ILE A 107 16.92 0.03 7.66
N PRO A 108 18.02 -0.47 8.25
CA PRO A 108 19.33 0.16 8.11
C PRO A 108 19.80 0.09 6.64
N PRO A 109 20.51 1.11 6.14
CA PRO A 109 21.06 1.08 4.79
C PRO A 109 21.98 -0.15 4.65
N ARG A 110 21.82 -0.87 3.54
CA ARG A 110 22.58 -2.08 3.22
C ARG A 110 23.91 -1.76 2.58
#